data_AF-A0A0C3BJP3-F1
#
_entry.id   AF-A0A0C3BJP3-F1
#
_cell.length_a   1.000
_cell.length_b   1.000
_cell.length_c   1.000
_cell.angle_alpha   90.00
_cell.angle_beta   90.00
_cell.angle_gamma   90.00
#
_symmetry.space_group_name_H-M   'P 1'
#
loop_
_entity.id
_entity.type
_entity.pdbx_description
1 polymer ?
#
loop_
_entity_poly.entity_id
_entity_poly.type
_entity_poly.pdbx_seq_one_letter_code
_entity_poly.pdbx_strand_id
1 'polypeptide(L)'
;MVKKPPSSPDLEGRDVQAPIKLAESDSHSTAVQGNRGRILLSMVHSEGTSYAAILIPESYLEAMAMAVDAFHVQIVAEDIKVTDLVLKLGMKSSSGAMVWAPVRSEQWSYIVRDGDELRMGRDGAEFAAPKSAGPLVSFKSRQLNSREKKYSYRATLLPRTSEELKTFVRREFKLESDENFHLKREGADAVWMRIPLSQWLPVIREMVKEDPMCEVLVVRYK
;
A
#
# COMPACT_ATOMS: atom_id res chain seq x y z
N MET A 1 69.62 -27.49 -33.06
CA MET A 1 69.24 -28.57 -32.14
C MET A 1 68.45 -27.99 -30.97
N VAL A 2 67.12 -28.20 -30.91
CA VAL A 2 66.27 -28.33 -29.70
C VAL A 2 64.97 -29.02 -30.20
N LYS A 3 64.91 -30.35 -30.19
CA LYS A 3 64.15 -31.24 -29.27
C LYS A 3 62.64 -30.98 -29.15
N LYS A 4 61.86 -31.74 -29.93
CA LYS A 4 60.48 -32.21 -29.65
C LYS A 4 60.55 -33.31 -28.57
N PRO A 5 59.60 -33.47 -27.62
CA PRO A 5 58.49 -34.45 -27.76
C PRO A 5 57.26 -34.14 -26.82
N PRO A 6 56.30 -35.07 -26.52
CA PRO A 6 55.60 -36.09 -27.32
C PRO A 6 54.06 -35.97 -27.26
N SER A 7 53.41 -36.88 -27.99
CA SER A 7 51.98 -37.17 -28.17
C SER A 7 51.25 -37.84 -26.98
N SER A 8 49.92 -37.74 -27.07
CA SER A 8 48.74 -38.32 -26.36
C SER A 8 48.82 -39.73 -25.73
N PRO A 9 47.80 -40.10 -24.92
CA PRO A 9 46.77 -41.00 -25.46
C PRO A 9 45.31 -40.73 -25.00
N ASP A 10 44.38 -41.08 -25.89
CA ASP A 10 42.95 -41.28 -25.65
C ASP A 10 42.69 -42.46 -24.70
N LEU A 11 41.64 -42.36 -23.85
CA LEU A 11 40.92 -43.50 -23.29
C LEU A 11 39.42 -43.18 -23.10
N GLU A 12 38.62 -43.69 -24.03
CA GLU A 12 37.40 -44.48 -23.85
C GLU A 12 36.39 -44.11 -22.73
N GLY A 13 35.22 -43.65 -23.18
CA GLY A 13 33.93 -44.31 -23.02
C GLY A 13 33.46 -44.80 -21.64
N ARG A 14 32.34 -44.23 -21.17
CA ARG A 14 31.23 -45.00 -20.58
C ARG A 14 29.95 -44.18 -20.49
N ASP A 15 29.00 -44.53 -21.37
CA ASP A 15 27.58 -44.33 -21.14
C ASP A 15 27.16 -45.11 -19.90
N VAL A 16 26.59 -44.41 -18.91
CA VAL A 16 25.72 -45.00 -17.90
C VAL A 16 24.49 -44.11 -17.79
N GLN A 17 23.45 -44.45 -18.56
CA GLN A 17 22.09 -44.09 -18.21
C GLN A 17 21.64 -44.97 -17.03
N ALA A 18 21.18 -44.33 -15.96
CA ALA A 18 20.24 -44.91 -15.01
C ALA A 18 19.39 -43.78 -14.40
N PRO A 19 18.14 -44.07 -13.98
CA PRO A 19 17.01 -43.17 -14.15
C PRO A 19 16.81 -42.25 -12.94
N ILE A 20 16.73 -40.94 -13.17
CA ILE A 20 16.21 -40.02 -12.15
C ILE A 20 14.68 -40.04 -12.26
N LYS A 21 14.10 -40.78 -11.32
CA LYS A 21 12.68 -40.74 -10.96
C LYS A 21 12.24 -39.31 -10.66
N LEU A 22 10.98 -39.05 -11.03
CA LEU A 22 10.17 -37.90 -10.64
C LEU A 22 10.56 -37.33 -9.27
N ALA A 23 10.91 -36.05 -9.26
CA ALA A 23 10.24 -35.12 -8.38
C ALA A 23 9.69 -34.04 -9.31
N GLU A 24 8.39 -34.13 -9.57
CA GLU A 24 7.61 -32.98 -9.99
C GLU A 24 7.96 -31.88 -9.00
N SER A 25 8.67 -30.85 -9.46
CA SER A 25 8.84 -29.62 -8.71
C SER A 25 7.46 -29.00 -8.61
N ASP A 26 6.72 -29.45 -7.61
CA ASP A 26 5.62 -28.75 -7.00
C ASP A 26 6.12 -27.36 -6.67
N SER A 27 5.91 -26.49 -7.64
CA SER A 27 5.94 -25.05 -7.49
C SER A 27 4.69 -24.69 -6.69
N HIS A 28 4.56 -25.26 -5.49
CA HIS A 28 3.81 -24.67 -4.42
C HIS A 28 4.59 -23.41 -4.03
N SER A 29 4.37 -22.36 -4.82
CA SER A 29 4.29 -21.00 -4.31
C SER A 29 3.24 -21.06 -3.19
N THR A 30 3.69 -21.42 -1.99
CA THR A 30 3.01 -21.06 -0.76
C THR A 30 3.08 -19.55 -0.75
N ALA A 31 2.06 -18.91 -1.32
CA ALA A 31 1.77 -17.52 -1.11
C ALA A 31 1.73 -17.35 0.41
N VAL A 32 2.82 -16.85 0.98
CA VAL A 32 2.84 -16.35 2.34
C VAL A 32 1.90 -15.15 2.30
N GLN A 33 0.60 -15.42 2.48
CA GLN A 33 -0.39 -14.43 2.93
C GLN A 33 -0.01 -14.09 4.37
N GLY A 34 1.17 -13.50 4.53
CA GLY A 34 1.68 -13.00 5.77
C GLY A 34 0.92 -11.75 6.08
N ASN A 35 0.46 -11.67 7.32
CA ASN A 35 -0.21 -10.55 7.97
C ASN A 35 0.72 -9.32 8.09
N ARG A 36 1.52 -9.02 7.05
CA ARG A 36 2.38 -7.83 7.01
C ARG A 36 1.48 -6.63 6.80
N GLY A 37 1.60 -5.69 7.74
CA GLY A 37 0.92 -4.40 7.63
C GLY A 37 1.27 -3.69 6.33
N ARG A 38 0.48 -2.69 5.98
CA ARG A 38 0.57 -1.90 4.76
C ARG A 38 0.68 -0.43 5.12
N ILE A 39 1.40 0.30 4.31
CA ILE A 39 1.49 1.75 4.40
C ILE A 39 1.06 2.38 3.09
N LEU A 40 0.60 3.62 3.17
CA LEU A 40 0.31 4.45 2.02
C LEU A 40 1.49 5.38 1.77
N LEU A 41 2.14 5.24 0.62
CA LEU A 41 3.09 6.22 0.14
C LEU A 41 2.35 7.34 -0.61
N SER A 42 2.78 8.59 -0.43
CA SER A 42 2.30 9.73 -1.21
C SER A 42 3.44 10.61 -1.72
N MET A 43 3.26 11.24 -2.89
CA MET A 43 4.19 12.23 -3.43
C MET A 43 3.41 13.42 -3.97
N VAL A 44 3.80 14.63 -3.58
CA VAL A 44 3.23 15.87 -4.11
C VAL A 44 4.03 16.31 -5.33
N HIS A 45 3.34 16.63 -6.42
CA HIS A 45 3.89 17.13 -7.67
C HIS A 45 3.00 18.25 -8.22
N SER A 46 3.41 18.89 -9.32
CA SER A 46 2.72 20.04 -9.93
C SER A 46 1.25 19.76 -10.27
N GLU A 47 0.93 18.55 -10.74
CA GLU A 47 -0.45 18.14 -11.09
C GLU A 47 -1.29 17.64 -9.90
N GLY A 48 -0.70 17.50 -8.70
CA GLY A 48 -1.44 17.06 -7.51
C GLY A 48 -0.65 16.14 -6.58
N THR A 49 -1.31 15.08 -6.11
CA THR A 49 -0.69 14.09 -5.22
C THR A 49 -0.95 12.69 -5.73
N SER A 50 0.12 11.94 -5.93
CA SER A 50 0.09 10.53 -6.32
C SER A 50 0.21 9.65 -5.08
N TYR A 51 -0.40 8.46 -5.13
CA TYR A 51 -0.42 7.52 -4.01
C TYR A 51 -0.07 6.09 -4.46
N ALA A 52 0.60 5.35 -3.60
CA ALA A 52 0.89 3.94 -3.78
C ALA A 52 0.76 3.18 -2.45
N ALA A 53 0.06 2.06 -2.42
CA ALA A 53 -0.04 1.22 -1.22
C ALA A 53 0.98 0.08 -1.33
N ILE A 54 1.84 -0.05 -0.31
CA ILE A 54 2.88 -1.10 -0.25
C ILE A 54 2.77 -1.88 1.07
N LEU A 55 3.35 -3.08 1.11
CA LEU A 55 3.61 -3.75 2.38
C LEU A 55 4.63 -2.93 3.17
N ILE A 56 4.55 -2.93 4.50
CA ILE A 56 5.57 -2.31 5.36
C ILE A 56 6.92 -2.99 5.08
N PRO A 57 7.91 -2.26 4.54
CA PRO A 57 9.23 -2.81 4.29
C PRO A 57 10.02 -3.03 5.59
N GLU A 58 11.01 -3.90 5.55
CA GLU A 58 11.81 -4.23 6.74
C GLU A 58 12.77 -3.09 7.13
N SER A 59 13.08 -2.21 6.18
CA SER A 59 14.00 -1.09 6.38
C SER A 59 13.56 0.18 5.67
N TYR A 60 14.08 1.31 6.16
CA TYR A 60 13.92 2.61 5.51
C TYR A 60 14.41 2.62 4.07
N LEU A 61 15.57 1.99 3.79
CA LEU A 61 16.16 1.98 2.45
C LEU A 61 15.29 1.22 1.46
N GLU A 62 14.71 0.10 1.89
CA GLU A 62 13.75 -0.66 1.10
C GLU A 62 12.48 0.16 0.82
N ALA A 63 11.95 0.86 1.84
CA ALA A 63 10.81 1.76 1.66
C ALA A 63 11.10 2.92 0.72
N MET A 64 12.31 3.49 0.79
CA MET A 64 12.75 4.54 -0.14
C MET A 64 12.83 4.01 -1.58
N ALA A 65 13.43 2.83 -1.79
CA ALA A 65 13.50 2.22 -3.11
C ALA A 65 12.10 1.97 -3.70
N MET A 66 11.18 1.41 -2.90
CA MET A 66 9.79 1.22 -3.32
C MET A 66 9.07 2.53 -3.64
N ALA A 67 9.35 3.61 -2.89
CA ALA A 67 8.78 4.92 -3.15
C ALA A 67 9.30 5.54 -4.45
N VAL A 68 10.61 5.44 -4.69
CA VAL A 68 11.24 5.89 -5.95
C VAL A 68 10.66 5.12 -7.14
N ASP A 69 10.54 3.80 -7.03
CA ASP A 69 9.95 2.98 -8.09
C ASP A 69 8.48 3.35 -8.35
N ALA A 70 7.70 3.55 -7.28
CA ALA A 70 6.28 3.91 -7.37
C ALA A 70 6.04 5.27 -8.02
N PHE A 71 6.99 6.22 -7.86
CA PHE A 71 6.82 7.61 -8.30
C PHE A 71 7.88 8.08 -9.30
N HIS A 72 8.57 7.16 -9.98
CA HIS A 72 9.67 7.49 -10.88
C HIS A 72 9.25 8.48 -11.99
N VAL A 73 8.03 8.35 -12.51
CA VAL A 73 7.49 9.28 -13.53
C VAL A 73 7.42 10.70 -12.99
N GLN A 74 6.89 10.87 -11.77
CA GLN A 74 6.76 12.17 -11.12
C GLN A 74 8.12 12.75 -10.74
N ILE A 75 9.04 11.92 -10.24
CA ILE A 75 10.41 12.34 -9.90
C ILE A 75 11.12 12.91 -11.13
N VAL A 76 11.05 12.20 -12.26
CA VAL A 76 11.67 12.62 -13.52
C VAL A 76 11.00 13.87 -14.08
N ALA A 77 9.66 13.94 -14.03
CA ALA A 77 8.92 15.10 -14.52
C ALA A 77 9.22 16.39 -13.74
N GLU A 78 9.50 16.28 -12.44
CA GLU A 78 9.79 17.41 -11.54
C GLU A 78 11.29 17.72 -11.39
N ASP A 79 12.15 17.04 -12.17
CA ASP A 79 13.62 17.14 -12.12
C ASP A 79 14.18 17.03 -10.69
N ILE A 80 13.68 16.05 -9.92
CA ILE A 80 14.10 15.83 -8.53
C ILE A 80 15.22 14.81 -8.49
N LYS A 81 16.35 15.19 -7.87
CA LYS A 81 17.43 14.24 -7.61
C LYS A 81 17.03 13.27 -6.50
N VAL A 82 17.29 11.98 -6.71
CA VAL A 82 16.99 10.94 -5.73
C VAL A 82 17.70 11.18 -4.39
N THR A 83 18.90 11.79 -4.41
CA THR A 83 19.66 12.15 -3.21
C THR A 83 18.96 13.17 -2.32
N ASP A 84 18.03 13.94 -2.88
CA ASP A 84 17.33 15.00 -2.18
C ASP A 84 16.01 14.49 -1.59
N LEU A 85 15.63 13.24 -1.86
CA LEU A 85 14.37 12.64 -1.42
C LEU A 85 14.48 12.07 0.00
N VAL A 86 13.46 12.34 0.80
CA VAL A 86 13.26 11.77 2.13
C VAL A 86 11.81 11.30 2.30
N LEU A 87 11.60 10.28 3.11
CA LEU A 87 10.28 9.88 3.58
C LEU A 87 9.91 10.71 4.82
N LYS A 88 8.70 11.25 4.84
CA LYS A 88 8.16 12.05 5.94
C LYS A 88 6.89 11.38 6.49
N LEU A 89 6.78 11.26 7.80
CA LEU A 89 5.58 10.74 8.47
C LEU A 89 4.63 11.89 8.80
N GLY A 90 3.34 11.70 8.54
CA GLY A 90 2.30 12.67 8.89
C GLY A 90 1.97 12.60 10.38
N MET A 91 2.03 13.73 11.07
CA MET A 91 1.70 13.85 12.49
C MET A 91 0.74 15.02 12.72
N LYS A 92 -0.13 14.93 13.73
CA LYS A 92 -0.94 16.08 14.16
C LYS A 92 -0.14 16.96 15.11
N SER A 93 -0.07 18.24 14.81
CA SER A 93 0.45 19.26 15.73
C SER A 93 -0.55 19.55 16.86
N SER A 94 -0.13 20.35 17.85
CA SER A 94 -1.00 20.78 18.96
C SER A 94 -2.22 21.59 18.51
N SER A 95 -2.20 22.19 17.33
CA SER A 95 -3.34 22.88 16.72
C SER A 95 -4.29 21.93 15.96
N GLY A 96 -3.94 20.64 15.85
CA GLY A 96 -4.65 19.65 15.04
C GLY A 96 -4.28 19.66 13.56
N ALA A 97 -3.43 20.59 13.11
CA ALA A 97 -2.95 20.62 11.74
C ALA A 97 -1.96 19.47 11.47
N MET A 98 -2.03 18.90 10.26
CA MET A 98 -1.08 17.88 9.80
C MET A 98 0.28 18.52 9.51
N VAL A 99 1.33 17.97 10.11
CA VAL A 99 2.73 18.32 9.88
C VAL A 99 3.47 17.08 9.37
N TRP A 100 4.46 17.28 8.49
CA TRP A 100 5.23 16.21 7.88
C TRP A 100 6.65 16.22 8.42
N ALA A 101 7.01 15.21 9.21
CA ALA A 101 8.32 15.12 9.84
C ALA A 101 9.20 14.09 9.12
N PRO A 102 10.45 14.41 8.74
CA PRO A 102 11.37 13.44 8.16
C PRO A 102 11.59 12.23 9.06
N VAL A 103 11.48 11.04 8.48
CA VAL A 103 11.78 9.77 9.13
C VAL A 103 13.28 9.52 9.03
N ARG A 104 13.93 9.32 10.18
CA ARG A 104 15.32 8.86 10.22
C ARG A 104 15.39 7.35 10.01
N SER A 105 16.43 6.88 9.33
CA SER A 105 16.53 5.46 8.96
C SER A 105 16.61 4.54 10.17
N GLU A 106 17.29 4.96 11.23
CA GLU A 106 17.44 4.22 12.49
C GLU A 106 16.15 4.13 13.31
N GLN A 107 15.14 4.96 13.01
CA GLN A 107 13.86 5.00 13.73
C GLN A 107 12.74 4.21 13.04
N TRP A 108 12.98 3.76 11.80
CA TRP A 108 11.98 3.15 10.92
C TRP A 108 11.08 2.13 11.62
N SER A 109 11.68 1.11 12.23
CA SER A 109 10.99 -0.03 12.83
C SER A 109 10.15 0.31 14.05
N TYR A 110 10.35 1.48 14.66
CA TYR A 110 9.65 1.90 15.88
C TYR A 110 8.53 2.89 15.62
N ILE A 111 8.60 3.64 14.51
CA ILE A 111 7.68 4.74 14.23
C ILE A 111 6.66 4.41 13.15
N VAL A 112 7.01 3.57 12.16
CA VAL A 112 6.11 3.25 11.04
C VAL A 112 5.27 2.03 11.39
N ARG A 113 3.96 2.16 11.23
CA ARG A 113 2.96 1.16 11.60
C ARG A 113 2.03 0.84 10.45
N ASP A 114 1.26 -0.23 10.62
CA ASP A 114 0.17 -0.58 9.71
C ASP A 114 -0.85 0.55 9.62
N GLY A 115 -1.18 0.94 8.39
CA GLY A 115 -2.08 2.04 8.07
C GLY A 115 -1.44 3.42 7.97
N ASP A 116 -0.14 3.59 8.28
CA ASP A 116 0.48 4.91 8.22
C ASP A 116 0.60 5.45 6.78
N GLU A 117 0.51 6.78 6.65
CA GLU A 117 0.89 7.49 5.43
C GLU A 117 2.30 8.06 5.55
N LEU A 118 3.16 7.70 4.58
CA LEU A 118 4.47 8.31 4.40
C LEU A 118 4.49 9.14 3.12
N ARG A 119 4.95 10.38 3.23
CA ARG A 119 5.11 11.29 2.12
C ARG A 119 6.56 11.32 1.65
N MET A 120 6.79 10.99 0.40
CA MET A 120 8.07 11.23 -0.26
C MET A 120 8.17 12.69 -0.69
N GLY A 121 9.32 13.29 -0.45
CA GLY A 121 9.52 14.69 -0.77
C GLY A 121 10.95 15.17 -0.56
N ARG A 122 11.25 16.41 -0.97
CA ARG A 122 12.59 16.99 -0.83
C ARG A 122 12.96 17.23 0.65
N ASP A 123 14.22 17.00 0.99
CA ASP A 123 14.79 17.39 2.29
C ASP A 123 14.77 18.91 2.44
N GLY A 124 14.46 19.40 3.64
CA GLY A 124 14.31 20.83 3.93
C GLY A 124 13.13 21.55 3.25
N ALA A 125 12.40 20.90 2.33
CA ALA A 125 11.16 21.46 1.81
C ALA A 125 10.10 21.44 2.91
N GLU A 126 9.76 22.62 3.44
CA GLU A 126 8.47 22.83 4.07
C GLU A 126 7.41 22.59 3.01
N PHE A 127 6.88 21.38 3.00
CA PHE A 127 5.63 21.16 2.29
C PHE A 127 4.65 22.09 2.95
N ALA A 128 4.20 23.13 2.22
CA ALA A 128 2.95 23.77 2.54
C ALA A 128 2.00 22.62 2.82
N ALA A 129 1.58 22.49 4.08
CA ALA A 129 0.70 21.40 4.49
C ALA A 129 -0.37 21.35 3.40
N PRO A 130 -0.58 20.20 2.72
CA PRO A 130 -1.58 20.13 1.67
C PRO A 130 -2.80 20.79 2.27
N LYS A 131 -3.32 21.87 1.64
CA LYS A 131 -4.42 22.66 2.20
C LYS A 131 -5.54 21.68 2.55
N SER A 132 -5.57 21.18 3.78
CA SER A 132 -6.19 19.90 4.20
C SER A 132 -5.96 18.68 3.27
N ALA A 133 -4.94 17.85 3.51
CA ALA A 133 -5.12 16.42 3.24
C ALA A 133 -6.17 15.93 4.25
N GLY A 134 -7.31 15.41 3.76
CA GLY A 134 -8.33 14.82 4.64
C GLY A 134 -7.71 13.64 5.42
N PRO A 135 -8.22 13.28 6.61
CA PRO A 135 -7.65 12.17 7.36
C PRO A 135 -7.78 10.86 6.58
N LEU A 136 -6.85 9.92 6.75
CA LEU A 136 -6.92 8.62 6.08
C LEU A 136 -8.16 7.85 6.58
N VAL A 137 -8.84 7.16 5.67
CA VAL A 137 -9.95 6.26 5.99
C VAL A 137 -9.76 4.93 5.26
N SER A 138 -9.95 3.84 6.01
CA SER A 138 -9.86 2.47 5.50
C SER A 138 -11.25 1.90 5.22
N PHE A 139 -11.42 1.36 4.03
CA PHE A 139 -12.61 0.64 3.60
C PHE A 139 -12.30 -0.84 3.48
N LYS A 140 -13.08 -1.67 4.18
CA LYS A 140 -13.09 -3.12 3.98
C LYS A 140 -14.35 -3.51 3.23
N SER A 141 -14.27 -4.36 2.22
CA SER A 141 -15.45 -4.85 1.51
C SER A 141 -15.63 -6.35 1.64
N ARG A 142 -16.90 -6.75 1.74
CA ARG A 142 -17.34 -8.15 1.74
C ARG A 142 -18.47 -8.32 0.73
N GLN A 143 -18.44 -9.44 0.00
CA GLN A 143 -19.55 -9.87 -0.83
C GLN A 143 -20.48 -10.78 0.00
N LEU A 144 -21.77 -10.44 0.09
CA LEU A 144 -22.74 -11.16 0.94
C LEU A 144 -22.91 -12.65 0.55
N ASN A 145 -22.81 -12.96 -0.74
CA ASN A 145 -23.11 -14.28 -1.29
C ASN A 145 -21.86 -15.15 -1.55
N SER A 146 -20.68 -14.74 -1.07
CA SER A 146 -19.46 -15.55 -1.17
C SER A 146 -19.41 -16.55 -0.01
N ARG A 147 -19.24 -17.85 -0.33
CA ARG A 147 -19.00 -18.91 0.68
C ARG A 147 -17.66 -18.69 1.41
N GLU A 148 -16.71 -18.02 0.77
CA GLU A 148 -15.44 -17.63 1.37
C GLU A 148 -15.54 -16.21 1.93
N LYS A 149 -15.19 -16.02 3.21
CA LYS A 149 -15.05 -14.71 3.86
C LYS A 149 -13.77 -14.02 3.38
N LYS A 150 -13.69 -13.68 2.08
CA LYS A 150 -12.60 -12.87 1.52
C LYS A 150 -12.96 -11.40 1.63
N TYR A 151 -12.10 -10.64 2.30
CA TYR A 151 -12.19 -9.19 2.40
C TYR A 151 -11.23 -8.53 1.42
N SER A 152 -11.65 -7.41 0.83
CA SER A 152 -10.77 -6.53 0.07
C SER A 152 -10.67 -5.19 0.77
N TYR A 153 -9.44 -4.69 0.92
CA TYR A 153 -9.15 -3.46 1.65
C TYR A 153 -8.71 -2.36 0.69
N ARG A 154 -9.15 -1.13 0.95
CA ARG A 154 -8.79 0.10 0.22
C ARG A 154 -8.66 1.23 1.22
N ALA A 155 -7.54 1.93 1.21
CA ALA A 155 -7.34 3.14 2.00
C ALA A 155 -7.31 4.36 1.08
N THR A 156 -7.86 5.48 1.54
CA THR A 156 -7.80 6.76 0.82
C THR A 156 -7.91 7.91 1.79
N LEU A 157 -7.52 9.11 1.36
CA LEU A 157 -7.82 10.31 2.13
C LEU A 157 -9.33 10.55 2.12
N LEU A 158 -9.88 10.91 3.29
CA LEU A 158 -11.30 11.15 3.45
C LEU A 158 -11.75 12.27 2.49
N PRO A 159 -12.69 11.96 1.57
CA PRO A 159 -13.12 12.94 0.58
C PRO A 159 -13.78 14.18 1.20
N ARG A 160 -13.76 15.28 0.46
CA ARG A 160 -14.31 16.57 0.94
C ARG A 160 -15.80 16.68 0.69
N THR A 161 -16.30 15.99 -0.33
CA THR A 161 -17.70 15.98 -0.73
C THR A 161 -18.27 14.56 -0.73
N SER A 162 -19.58 14.47 -0.56
CA SER A 162 -20.29 13.17 -0.58
C SER A 162 -20.17 12.52 -1.96
N GLU A 163 -20.15 13.33 -3.02
CA GLU A 163 -20.03 12.92 -4.41
C GLU A 163 -18.65 12.29 -4.69
N GLU A 164 -17.56 12.89 -4.20
CA GLU A 164 -16.23 12.30 -4.28
C GLU A 164 -16.18 10.95 -3.55
N LEU A 165 -16.76 10.86 -2.35
CA LEU A 165 -16.84 9.62 -1.58
C LEU A 165 -17.60 8.52 -2.32
N LYS A 166 -18.78 8.84 -2.86
CA LYS A 166 -19.56 7.89 -3.66
C LYS A 166 -18.76 7.41 -4.88
N THR A 167 -18.12 8.34 -5.59
CA THR A 167 -17.34 8.05 -6.80
C THR A 167 -16.17 7.13 -6.47
N PHE A 168 -15.44 7.41 -5.38
CA PHE A 168 -14.37 6.56 -4.89
C PHE A 168 -14.86 5.14 -4.59
N VAL A 169 -15.92 4.99 -3.77
CA VAL A 169 -16.40 3.66 -3.38
C VAL A 169 -16.88 2.86 -4.61
N ARG A 170 -17.58 3.50 -5.56
CA ARG A 170 -17.99 2.81 -6.79
C ARG A 170 -16.82 2.34 -7.62
N ARG A 171 -15.84 3.23 -7.86
CA ARG A 171 -14.68 2.93 -8.68
C ARG A 171 -13.82 1.83 -8.08
N GLU A 172 -13.46 1.97 -6.80
CA GLU A 172 -12.51 1.05 -6.16
C GLU A 172 -13.09 -0.35 -5.92
N PHE A 173 -14.41 -0.45 -5.75
CA PHE A 173 -15.10 -1.73 -5.51
C PHE A 173 -15.88 -2.25 -6.71
N LYS A 174 -15.72 -1.62 -7.89
CA LYS A 174 -16.34 -1.99 -9.18
C LYS A 174 -17.86 -2.13 -9.09
N LEU A 175 -18.53 -1.08 -8.59
CA LEU A 175 -19.97 -1.07 -8.32
C LEU A 175 -20.72 -0.34 -9.44
N GLU A 176 -21.67 -1.04 -10.05
CA GLU A 176 -22.44 -0.52 -11.20
C GLU A 176 -23.48 0.53 -10.80
N SER A 177 -24.11 0.39 -9.62
CA SER A 177 -25.18 1.28 -9.12
C SER A 177 -25.07 1.53 -7.60
N ASP A 178 -25.59 2.67 -7.15
CA ASP A 178 -25.70 3.07 -5.74
C ASP A 178 -26.66 2.18 -4.95
N GLU A 179 -27.56 1.48 -5.63
CA GLU A 179 -28.50 0.53 -5.01
C GLU A 179 -27.82 -0.79 -4.61
N ASN A 180 -26.66 -1.09 -5.21
CA ASN A 180 -26.00 -2.39 -5.06
C ASN A 180 -25.07 -2.47 -3.84
N PHE A 181 -25.00 -1.41 -3.02
CA PHE A 181 -24.17 -1.42 -1.83
C PHE A 181 -24.58 -0.41 -0.76
N HIS A 182 -24.22 -0.71 0.48
CA HIS A 182 -24.31 0.25 1.58
C HIS A 182 -23.05 0.22 2.44
N LEU A 183 -22.73 1.37 3.03
CA LEU A 183 -21.68 1.48 4.03
C LEU A 183 -22.23 1.10 5.40
N LYS A 184 -21.40 0.42 6.19
CA LYS A 184 -21.67 0.13 7.59
C LYS A 184 -20.50 0.56 8.47
N ARG A 185 -20.82 0.98 9.69
CA ARG A 185 -19.85 1.20 10.77
C ARG A 185 -20.00 0.14 11.84
N GLU A 186 -18.93 -0.12 12.57
CA GLU A 186 -18.97 -0.97 13.76
C GLU A 186 -19.59 -0.18 14.93
N GLY A 187 -20.57 -0.79 15.61
CA GLY A 187 -21.20 -0.25 16.82
C GLY A 187 -20.52 -0.74 18.09
N ALA A 188 -21.00 -0.26 19.25
CA ALA A 188 -20.44 -0.56 20.57
C ALA A 188 -20.35 -2.07 20.88
N ASP A 189 -21.22 -2.89 20.29
CA ASP A 189 -21.27 -4.35 20.49
C ASP A 189 -20.75 -5.15 19.28
N ALA A 190 -19.83 -4.59 18.49
CA ALA A 190 -19.37 -5.16 17.21
C ALA A 190 -20.51 -5.38 16.18
N VAL A 191 -21.66 -4.74 16.38
CA VAL A 191 -22.81 -4.80 15.47
C VAL A 191 -22.62 -3.81 14.34
N TRP A 192 -22.65 -4.29 13.10
CA TRP A 192 -22.51 -3.46 11.90
C TRP A 192 -23.81 -2.68 11.60
N MET A 193 -23.79 -1.39 11.87
CA MET A 193 -24.90 -0.47 11.61
C MET A 193 -24.80 0.16 10.22
N ARG A 194 -25.91 0.18 9.48
CA ARG A 194 -25.98 0.83 8.16
C ARG A 194 -25.86 2.35 8.31
N ILE A 195 -25.02 2.96 7.49
CA ILE A 195 -24.91 4.42 7.36
C ILE A 195 -25.84 4.86 6.22
N PRO A 196 -26.84 5.73 6.48
CA PRO A 196 -27.67 6.30 5.43
C PRO A 196 -26.83 7.03 4.38
N LEU A 197 -27.20 6.94 3.09
CA LEU A 197 -26.42 7.51 1.99
C LEU A 197 -26.14 9.01 2.18
N SER A 198 -27.13 9.77 2.66
CA SER A 198 -27.01 11.19 2.98
C SER A 198 -26.08 11.50 4.15
N GLN A 199 -25.74 10.49 4.96
CA GLN A 199 -24.94 10.61 6.17
C GLN A 199 -23.55 9.97 6.06
N TRP A 200 -23.18 9.41 4.91
CA TRP A 200 -21.88 8.74 4.75
C TRP A 200 -20.72 9.62 5.17
N LEU A 201 -20.59 10.79 4.55
CA LEU A 201 -19.46 11.66 4.82
C LEU A 201 -19.46 12.23 6.25
N PRO A 202 -20.57 12.78 6.79
CA PRO A 202 -20.61 13.22 8.19
C PRO A 202 -20.26 12.13 9.19
N VAL A 203 -20.82 10.93 9.05
CA VAL A 203 -20.59 9.83 9.99
C VAL A 203 -19.15 9.34 9.91
N ILE A 204 -18.59 9.16 8.72
CA ILE A 204 -17.20 8.74 8.57
C ILE A 204 -16.24 9.82 9.11
N ARG A 205 -16.55 11.10 8.93
CA ARG A 205 -15.77 12.20 9.54
C ARG A 205 -15.71 12.08 11.06
N GLU A 206 -16.85 11.83 11.71
CA GLU A 206 -16.86 11.64 13.15
C GLU A 206 -16.13 10.36 13.57
N MET A 207 -16.33 9.25 12.85
CA MET A 207 -15.60 8.01 13.12
C MET A 207 -14.08 8.20 13.06
N VAL A 208 -13.57 8.86 12.03
CA VAL A 208 -12.12 9.09 11.86
C VAL A 208 -11.56 10.09 12.89
N LYS A 209 -12.41 10.97 13.45
CA LYS A 209 -12.02 11.84 14.57
C LYS A 209 -11.91 11.06 15.88
N GLU A 210 -12.87 10.18 16.15
CA GLU A 210 -12.92 9.34 17.35
C GLU A 210 -11.83 8.25 17.33
N ASP A 211 -11.66 7.60 16.18
CA ASP A 211 -10.69 6.54 15.95
C ASP A 211 -10.07 6.69 14.53
N PRO A 212 -8.81 7.17 14.46
CA PRO A 212 -8.08 7.27 13.20
C PRO A 212 -7.90 5.95 12.45
N MET A 213 -8.02 4.81 13.13
CA MET A 213 -7.88 3.47 12.56
C MET A 213 -9.23 2.85 12.18
N CYS A 214 -10.33 3.61 12.28
CA CYS A 214 -11.65 3.07 12.02
C CYS A 214 -11.80 2.51 10.59
N GLU A 215 -12.49 1.38 10.48
CA GLU A 215 -12.79 0.75 9.20
C GLU A 215 -14.26 0.93 8.82
N VAL A 216 -14.50 1.34 7.57
CA VAL A 216 -15.83 1.41 7.00
C VAL A 216 -16.10 0.16 6.18
N LEU A 217 -17.16 -0.59 6.51
CA LEU A 217 -17.52 -1.80 5.78
C LEU A 217 -18.39 -1.47 4.58
N VAL A 218 -17.93 -1.85 3.39
CA VAL A 218 -18.69 -1.81 2.13
C VAL A 218 -19.36 -3.16 1.92
N VAL A 219 -20.69 -3.19 2.10
CA VAL A 219 -21.50 -4.39 1.90
C VAL A 219 -22.08 -4.37 0.49
N ARG A 220 -21.71 -5.35 -0.33
CA ARG A 220 -22.15 -5.49 -1.72
C ARG A 220 -23.28 -6.50 -1.86
N TYR A 221 -24.34 -6.13 -2.57
CA TYR A 221 -25.42 -6.99 -3.02
C TYR A 221 -25.13 -7.43 -4.46
N LYS A 222 -25.46 -8.69 -4.79
CA LYS A 222 -25.44 -9.17 -6.18
C LYS A 222 -26.79 -8.89 -6.81
#